data_AF-A0A848LK97-F1
#
_entry.id   AF-A0A848LK97-F1
#
_cell.length_a   1.000
_cell.length_b   1.000
_cell.length_c   1.000
_cell.angle_alpha   90.00
_cell.angle_beta   90.00
_cell.angle_gamma   90.00
#
_symmetry.space_group_name_H-M   'P 1'
#
loop_
_entity.id
_entity.type
_entity.pdbx_description
1 polymer ?
#
loop_
_entity_poly.entity_id
_entity_poly.type
_entity_poly.pdbx_seq_one_letter_code
_entity_poly.pdbx_strand_id
1 'polypeptide(L)'
;MDYPAITGWSREEREALVAAHRDSLAVLLRHSLSWVAAPYGEERLLEAFRFNTLDDAVDWCLTRFATGDLDPAKISPSSRSWRLFTEARFWLTQRESREGYTRKMQWLEAQRQRSNEASPTPLQEGAEQTQDVDVTRLMERLAHTLRKLLARTCPDLVGWWLRATEELRAEWFELPSLPPSQVPASKKTRSVRMHDAQFRFQCLHRALILDSSEAGLPHLAVREWLFQPCSNVPSYQRSEEDIAAALPPTAPRDRRSVQRLRREGLEVLLGRLLKTALAGPDSEQAVALMEWELLRRAVTKTTLTAFNLDEGAAPELRKKAEQLDTLAKALEVVR
;
A
#
# COMPACT_ATOMS: atom_id res chain seq x y z
N MET A 1 -5.71 -18.99 5.99
CA MET A 1 -5.74 -20.11 6.96
C MET A 1 -5.76 -19.54 8.37
N ASP A 2 -6.60 -20.04 9.27
CA ASP A 2 -6.64 -19.61 10.67
C ASP A 2 -5.57 -20.35 11.50
N TYR A 3 -4.68 -19.60 12.14
CA TYR A 3 -3.66 -20.17 13.03
C TYR A 3 -4.27 -20.52 14.41
N PRO A 4 -3.91 -21.66 15.03
CA PRO A 4 -4.37 -21.99 16.37
C PRO A 4 -4.01 -20.90 17.39
N ALA A 5 -4.97 -20.51 18.23
CA ALA A 5 -4.76 -19.51 19.26
C ALA A 5 -3.81 -20.02 20.36
N ILE A 6 -3.00 -19.13 20.94
CA ILE A 6 -2.21 -19.43 22.13
C ILE A 6 -3.09 -19.06 23.33
N THR A 7 -3.68 -20.07 23.95
CA THR A 7 -4.65 -19.92 25.05
C THR A 7 -3.99 -19.67 26.41
N GLY A 8 -2.75 -20.16 26.58
CA GLY A 8 -1.97 -20.03 27.80
C GLY A 8 -0.68 -19.25 27.58
N TRP A 9 -0.47 -18.22 28.40
CA TRP A 9 0.70 -17.33 28.33
C TRP A 9 1.58 -17.41 29.58
N SER A 10 1.20 -18.22 30.56
CA SER A 10 2.09 -18.54 31.68
C SER A 10 3.35 -19.22 31.15
N ARG A 11 4.42 -19.22 31.94
CA ARG A 11 5.65 -19.92 31.58
C ARG A 11 5.40 -21.43 31.40
N GLU A 12 4.67 -22.03 32.34
CA GLU A 12 4.35 -23.46 32.31
C GLU A 12 3.53 -23.84 31.07
N GLU A 13 2.55 -23.00 30.70
CA GLU A 13 1.70 -23.23 29.52
C GLU A 13 2.49 -23.10 28.21
N ARG A 14 3.41 -22.14 28.13
CA ARG A 14 4.27 -21.97 26.94
C ARG A 14 5.30 -23.09 26.83
N GLU A 15 5.88 -23.53 27.94
CA GLU A 15 6.76 -24.70 27.99
C GLU A 15 6.01 -25.96 27.52
N ALA A 16 4.78 -26.17 28.01
CA ALA A 16 3.94 -27.30 27.58
C ALA A 16 3.58 -27.23 26.09
N LEU A 17 3.25 -26.04 25.57
CA LEU A 17 2.94 -25.84 24.15
C LEU A 17 4.14 -26.16 23.25
N VAL A 18 5.35 -25.70 23.61
CA VAL A 18 6.56 -26.02 22.86
C VAL A 18 6.88 -27.51 22.94
N ALA A 19 6.72 -28.14 24.10
CA ALA A 19 6.95 -29.58 24.25
C ALA A 19 5.98 -30.42 23.37
N ALA A 20 4.70 -30.03 23.31
CA ALA A 20 3.68 -30.76 22.56
C ALA A 20 3.74 -30.54 21.04
N HIS A 21 4.21 -29.37 20.59
CA HIS A 21 4.14 -28.96 19.18
C HIS A 21 5.47 -28.51 18.58
N ARG A 22 6.60 -28.92 19.18
CA ARG A 22 7.95 -28.46 18.80
C ARG A 22 8.18 -28.50 17.30
N ASP A 23 7.91 -29.62 16.66
CA ASP A 23 8.21 -29.83 15.24
C ASP A 23 7.41 -28.89 14.35
N SER A 24 6.10 -28.74 14.61
CA SER A 24 5.24 -27.81 13.86
C SER A 24 5.70 -26.36 14.02
N LEU A 25 6.02 -25.94 15.24
CA LEU A 25 6.49 -24.58 15.51
C LEU A 25 7.88 -24.34 14.91
N ALA A 26 8.75 -25.35 14.96
CA ALA A 26 10.08 -25.31 14.36
C ALA A 26 9.99 -25.14 12.84
N VAL A 27 9.05 -25.81 12.17
CA VAL A 27 8.81 -25.63 10.72
C VAL A 27 8.37 -24.20 10.42
N LEU A 28 7.44 -23.62 11.19
CA LEU A 28 6.98 -22.24 10.99
C LEU A 28 8.12 -21.22 11.16
N LEU A 29 8.94 -21.41 12.19
CA LEU A 29 10.12 -20.57 12.45
C LEU A 29 11.18 -20.73 11.36
N ARG A 30 11.51 -21.97 10.98
CA ARG A 30 12.50 -22.27 9.95
C ARG A 30 12.11 -21.62 8.63
N HIS A 31 10.85 -21.80 8.23
CA HIS A 31 10.30 -21.17 7.03
C HIS A 31 10.38 -19.64 7.10
N SER A 32 9.91 -19.02 8.18
CA SER A 32 9.90 -17.55 8.28
C SER A 32 11.29 -16.93 8.38
N LEU A 33 12.22 -17.56 9.10
CA LEU A 33 13.60 -17.10 9.22
C LEU A 33 14.36 -17.25 7.89
N SER A 34 14.22 -18.40 7.21
CA SER A 34 14.82 -18.62 5.89
C SER A 34 14.26 -17.61 4.87
N TRP A 35 12.94 -17.36 4.89
CA TRP A 35 12.30 -16.38 4.02
C TRP A 35 12.82 -14.95 4.24
N VAL A 36 12.98 -14.51 5.50
CA VAL A 36 13.58 -13.19 5.79
C VAL A 36 15.07 -13.13 5.44
N ALA A 37 15.78 -14.26 5.47
CA ALA A 37 17.19 -14.31 5.13
C ALA A 37 17.46 -14.36 3.62
N ALA A 38 16.52 -14.87 2.82
CA ALA A 38 16.68 -15.08 1.37
C ALA A 38 17.22 -13.84 0.61
N PRO A 39 16.76 -12.59 0.84
CA PRO A 39 17.28 -11.42 0.12
C PRO A 39 18.74 -11.08 0.43
N TYR A 40 19.26 -11.57 1.56
CA TYR A 40 20.56 -11.20 2.12
C TYR A 40 21.55 -12.36 2.09
N GLY A 41 21.08 -13.58 1.88
CA GLY A 41 21.81 -14.82 2.13
C GLY A 41 21.63 -15.30 3.56
N GLU A 42 21.32 -16.58 3.73
CA GLU A 42 21.06 -17.21 5.03
C GLU A 42 22.22 -16.97 6.01
N GLU A 43 23.45 -17.29 5.58
CA GLU A 43 24.66 -17.09 6.38
C GLU A 43 24.82 -15.65 6.87
N ARG A 44 24.56 -14.65 6.01
CA ARG A 44 24.73 -13.24 6.37
C ARG A 44 23.69 -12.78 7.39
N LEU A 45 22.45 -13.23 7.27
CA LEU A 45 21.42 -12.91 8.26
C LEU A 45 21.75 -13.58 9.60
N LEU A 46 22.11 -14.87 9.58
CA LEU A 46 22.47 -15.60 10.78
C LEU A 46 23.68 -14.96 11.46
N GLU A 47 24.72 -14.61 10.71
CA GLU A 47 25.90 -13.88 11.21
C GLU A 47 25.48 -12.54 11.84
N ALA A 48 24.68 -11.75 11.13
CA ALA A 48 24.21 -10.46 11.61
C ALA A 48 23.51 -10.61 12.97
N PHE A 49 22.69 -11.64 13.17
CA PHE A 49 21.94 -11.89 14.41
C PHE A 49 22.62 -12.86 15.39
N ARG A 50 23.88 -13.24 15.13
CA ARG A 50 24.71 -14.11 15.99
C ARG A 50 24.08 -15.49 16.22
N PHE A 51 23.64 -16.11 15.14
CA PHE A 51 23.26 -17.51 15.06
C PHE A 51 24.29 -18.24 14.18
N ASN A 52 24.66 -19.48 14.54
CA ASN A 52 25.61 -20.24 13.72
C ASN A 52 24.88 -20.99 12.59
N THR A 53 23.66 -21.45 12.86
CA THR A 53 22.82 -22.17 11.91
C THR A 53 21.38 -21.69 11.98
N LEU A 54 20.57 -22.03 10.98
CA LEU A 54 19.13 -21.77 11.01
C LEU A 54 18.45 -22.54 12.16
N ASP A 55 18.90 -23.76 12.44
CA ASP A 55 18.36 -24.56 13.55
C ASP A 55 18.70 -23.94 14.92
N ASP A 56 19.90 -23.35 15.09
CA ASP A 56 20.23 -22.59 16.29
C ASP A 56 19.29 -21.41 16.50
N ALA A 57 18.91 -20.73 15.41
CA ALA A 57 17.97 -19.61 15.46
C ALA A 57 16.56 -20.08 15.84
N VAL A 58 16.10 -21.19 15.27
CA VAL A 58 14.81 -21.82 15.61
C VAL A 58 14.77 -22.23 17.07
N ASP A 59 15.79 -22.94 17.55
CA ASP A 59 15.89 -23.39 18.93
C ASP A 59 15.96 -22.21 19.91
N TRP A 60 16.67 -21.14 19.54
CA TRP A 60 16.66 -19.92 20.33
C TRP A 60 15.26 -19.30 20.40
N CYS A 61 14.53 -19.22 19.29
CA CYS A 61 13.17 -18.67 19.27
C CYS A 61 12.20 -19.50 20.12
N LEU A 62 12.23 -20.82 20.01
CA LEU A 62 11.40 -21.72 20.80
C LEU A 62 11.73 -21.63 22.29
N THR A 63 13.02 -21.60 22.63
CA THR A 63 13.48 -21.44 24.02
C THR A 63 13.07 -20.07 24.57
N ARG A 64 13.21 -19.01 23.77
CA ARG A 64 12.78 -17.66 24.14
C ARG A 64 11.27 -17.58 24.32
N PHE A 65 10.49 -18.26 23.49
CA PHE A 65 9.04 -18.37 23.66
C PHE A 65 8.66 -19.15 24.92
N ALA A 66 9.34 -20.25 25.24
CA ALA A 66 9.00 -21.07 26.40
C ALA A 66 9.35 -20.36 27.72
N THR A 67 10.55 -19.77 27.79
CA THR A 67 11.16 -19.34 29.07
C THR A 67 11.29 -17.83 29.23
N GLY A 68 11.18 -17.06 28.13
CA GLY A 68 11.35 -15.62 28.16
C GLY A 68 10.20 -14.89 28.85
N ASP A 69 10.47 -13.68 29.32
CA ASP A 69 9.43 -12.76 29.80
C ASP A 69 8.73 -12.10 28.61
N LEU A 70 7.65 -12.74 28.14
CA LEU A 70 6.82 -12.26 27.04
C LEU A 70 5.49 -11.79 27.62
N ASP A 71 5.30 -10.47 27.63
CA ASP A 71 4.04 -9.87 28.04
C ASP A 71 3.03 -9.91 26.87
N PRO A 72 1.95 -10.73 26.95
CA PRO A 72 0.96 -10.83 25.87
C PRO A 72 0.25 -9.50 25.61
N ALA A 73 0.17 -8.58 26.59
CA ALA A 73 -0.43 -7.26 26.39
C ALA A 73 0.37 -6.41 25.40
N LYS A 74 1.69 -6.65 25.28
CA LYS A 74 2.59 -5.99 24.32
C LYS A 74 2.61 -6.67 22.95
N ILE A 75 2.01 -7.85 22.82
CA ILE A 75 1.88 -8.59 21.56
C ILE A 75 0.52 -8.24 20.93
N SER A 76 0.53 -7.99 19.61
CA SER A 76 -0.69 -7.65 18.87
C SER A 76 -1.75 -8.74 19.04
N PRO A 77 -3.05 -8.42 19.18
CA PRO A 77 -4.08 -9.44 19.37
C PRO A 77 -4.09 -10.51 18.28
N SER A 78 -3.83 -10.14 17.02
CA SER A 78 -3.75 -11.06 15.89
C SER A 78 -2.53 -12.00 15.93
N SER A 79 -1.48 -11.61 16.66
CA SER A 79 -0.25 -12.41 16.82
C SER A 79 -0.31 -13.30 18.06
N ARG A 80 -1.41 -13.31 18.83
CA ARG A 80 -1.58 -14.19 20.00
C ARG A 80 -2.03 -15.61 19.59
N SER A 81 -1.38 -16.14 18.56
CA SER A 81 -1.66 -17.43 17.92
C SER A 81 -0.36 -18.02 17.39
N TRP A 82 -0.42 -19.20 16.78
CA TRP A 82 0.75 -19.81 16.13
C TRP A 82 1.33 -18.94 15.01
N ARG A 83 0.58 -17.94 14.53
CA ARG A 83 1.08 -16.89 13.63
C ARG A 83 2.35 -16.22 14.16
N LEU A 84 2.51 -16.07 15.48
CA LEU A 84 3.71 -15.45 16.08
C LEU A 84 5.01 -16.11 15.60
N PHE A 85 5.00 -17.42 15.37
CA PHE A 85 6.15 -18.20 14.90
C PHE A 85 6.48 -17.97 13.42
N THR A 86 5.63 -17.25 12.69
CA THR A 86 5.89 -16.77 11.33
C THR A 86 6.42 -15.33 11.29
N GLU A 87 6.43 -14.64 12.44
CA GLU A 87 6.84 -13.24 12.54
C GLU A 87 8.34 -13.11 12.85
N ALA A 88 9.20 -13.45 11.89
CA ALA A 88 10.66 -13.40 12.07
C ALA A 88 11.17 -12.05 12.63
N ARG A 89 10.57 -10.92 12.23
CA ARG A 89 10.90 -9.59 12.81
C ARG A 89 10.69 -9.55 14.32
N PHE A 90 9.60 -10.12 14.85
CA PHE A 90 9.35 -10.18 16.29
C PHE A 90 10.52 -10.89 16.98
N TRP A 91 10.91 -12.07 16.52
CA TRP A 91 11.99 -12.86 17.09
C TRP A 91 13.35 -12.18 17.02
N LEU A 92 13.70 -11.63 15.85
CA LEU A 92 14.96 -10.92 15.67
C LEU A 92 15.03 -9.64 16.53
N THR A 93 13.90 -8.95 16.75
CA THR A 93 13.85 -7.82 17.70
C THR A 93 13.94 -8.24 19.17
N GLN A 94 13.47 -9.43 19.53
CA GLN A 94 13.66 -9.98 20.88
C GLN A 94 15.14 -10.28 21.17
N ARG A 95 15.94 -10.60 20.14
CA ARG A 95 17.37 -10.87 20.27
C ARG A 95 18.20 -9.60 20.44
N GLU A 96 17.90 -8.55 19.69
CA GLU A 96 18.80 -7.39 19.50
C GLU A 96 18.21 -6.05 19.93
N SER A 97 16.99 -6.02 20.48
CA SER A 97 16.12 -4.84 20.60
C SER A 97 15.69 -4.27 19.25
N ARG A 98 14.74 -3.32 19.27
CA ARG A 98 14.23 -2.66 18.05
C ARG A 98 15.31 -1.83 17.34
N GLU A 99 16.15 -1.13 18.09
CA GLU A 99 17.23 -0.30 17.54
C GLU A 99 18.34 -1.16 16.93
N GLY A 100 18.74 -2.23 17.63
CA GLY A 100 19.73 -3.18 17.13
C GLY A 100 19.26 -3.90 15.87
N TYR A 101 18.00 -4.36 15.85
CA TYR A 101 17.38 -4.93 14.64
C TYR A 101 17.44 -3.95 13.46
N THR A 102 17.03 -2.70 13.66
CA THR A 102 17.01 -1.69 12.58
C THR A 102 18.41 -1.45 12.02
N ARG A 103 19.41 -1.33 12.90
CA ARG A 103 20.81 -1.13 12.51
C ARG A 103 21.37 -2.32 11.71
N LYS A 104 21.05 -3.55 12.12
CA LYS A 104 21.50 -4.77 11.44
C LYS A 104 20.84 -4.94 10.08
N MET A 105 19.54 -4.67 9.96
CA MET A 105 18.84 -4.72 8.68
C MET A 105 19.37 -3.66 7.70
N GLN A 106 19.67 -2.45 8.17
CA GLN A 106 20.32 -1.42 7.35
C GLN A 106 21.71 -1.85 6.86
N TRP A 107 22.49 -2.48 7.72
CA TRP A 107 23.79 -3.04 7.35
C TRP A 107 23.66 -4.14 6.27
N LEU A 108 22.72 -5.07 6.45
CA LEU A 108 22.45 -6.13 5.46
C LEU A 108 22.01 -5.55 4.11
N GLU A 109 21.14 -4.53 4.11
CA GLU A 109 20.69 -3.86 2.88
C GLU A 109 21.84 -3.15 2.16
N ALA A 110 22.72 -2.47 2.91
CA ALA A 110 23.91 -1.83 2.33
C ALA A 110 24.89 -2.85 1.72
N GLN A 111 25.05 -4.02 2.34
CA GLN A 111 25.89 -5.11 1.80
C GLN A 111 25.30 -5.71 0.52
N ARG A 112 23.97 -5.88 0.49
CA ARG A 112 23.24 -6.36 -0.68
C ARG A 112 23.40 -5.41 -1.87
N GLN A 113 23.24 -4.10 -1.64
CA GLN A 113 23.40 -3.08 -2.69
C GLN A 113 24.80 -3.10 -3.30
N ARG A 114 25.85 -3.23 -2.47
CA ARG A 114 27.23 -3.37 -2.95
C ARG A 114 27.49 -4.65 -3.75
N SER A 115 26.83 -5.75 -3.38
CA SER A 115 26.97 -7.04 -4.07
C SER A 115 26.27 -7.04 -5.44
N ASN A 116 25.14 -6.35 -5.56
CA ASN A 116 24.35 -6.27 -6.80
C ASN A 116 24.98 -5.37 -7.88
N GLU A 117 25.89 -4.47 -7.53
CA GLU A 117 26.63 -3.66 -8.51
C GLU A 117 27.76 -4.43 -9.22
N ALA A 118 28.07 -5.67 -8.80
CA ALA A 118 29.32 -6.34 -9.17
C ALA A 118 29.24 -7.61 -10.04
N SER A 119 28.08 -8.14 -10.46
CA SER A 119 28.06 -9.28 -11.42
C SER A 119 26.74 -9.51 -12.18
N PRO A 120 26.81 -9.93 -13.46
CA PRO A 120 25.66 -10.37 -14.25
C PRO A 120 25.31 -11.84 -13.98
N THR A 121 24.01 -12.13 -14.11
CA THR A 121 23.24 -13.31 -13.68
C THR A 121 23.66 -14.64 -14.32
N PRO A 122 23.36 -15.78 -13.65
CA PRO A 122 22.79 -16.92 -14.36
C PRO A 122 21.47 -17.44 -13.77
N LEU A 123 20.72 -18.06 -14.67
CA LEU A 123 19.37 -18.64 -14.62
C LEU A 123 19.12 -19.64 -13.47
N GLN A 124 17.97 -19.55 -12.79
CA GLN A 124 17.00 -20.63 -12.46
C GLN A 124 16.22 -20.36 -11.14
N GLU A 125 14.96 -20.84 -11.11
CA GLU A 125 14.11 -21.11 -9.92
C GLU A 125 13.85 -19.94 -8.95
N GLY A 126 13.13 -18.91 -9.39
CA GLY A 126 12.84 -17.73 -8.55
C GLY A 126 11.45 -17.09 -8.69
N ALA A 127 10.50 -17.74 -9.38
CA ALA A 127 9.23 -17.09 -9.74
C ALA A 127 8.32 -16.79 -8.53
N GLU A 128 8.21 -17.71 -7.57
CA GLU A 128 7.33 -17.53 -6.39
C GLU A 128 7.95 -16.59 -5.35
N GLN A 129 9.25 -16.71 -5.06
CA GLN A 129 9.94 -15.84 -4.08
C GLN A 129 10.11 -14.39 -4.56
N THR A 130 10.20 -14.15 -5.87
CA THR A 130 10.24 -12.77 -6.42
C THR A 130 8.88 -12.09 -6.28
N GLN A 131 7.78 -12.84 -6.46
CA GLN A 131 6.42 -12.30 -6.36
C GLN A 131 6.10 -11.78 -4.95
N ASP A 132 6.47 -12.51 -3.89
CA ASP A 132 6.19 -12.09 -2.50
C ASP A 132 6.94 -10.82 -2.06
N VAL A 133 8.19 -10.66 -2.50
CA VAL A 133 9.00 -9.46 -2.25
C VAL A 133 8.40 -8.25 -2.96
N ASP A 134 7.93 -8.43 -4.18
CA ASP A 134 7.31 -7.36 -4.96
C ASP A 134 5.94 -6.96 -4.39
N VAL A 135 5.15 -7.92 -3.88
CA VAL A 135 3.88 -7.65 -3.17
C VAL A 135 4.11 -6.87 -1.88
N THR A 136 5.15 -7.22 -1.11
CA THR A 136 5.53 -6.48 0.11
C THR A 136 5.95 -5.05 -0.22
N ARG A 137 6.76 -4.87 -1.27
CA ARG A 137 7.14 -3.54 -1.76
C ARG A 137 5.93 -2.73 -2.23
N LEU A 138 4.98 -3.37 -2.91
CA LEU A 138 3.72 -2.75 -3.27
C LEU A 138 2.97 -2.26 -2.03
N MET A 139 2.81 -3.11 -0.99
CA MET A 139 2.16 -2.70 0.26
C MET A 139 2.83 -1.47 0.89
N GLU A 140 4.16 -1.43 0.91
CA GLU A 140 4.91 -0.27 1.43
C GLU A 140 4.67 1.00 0.58
N ARG A 141 4.69 0.88 -0.76
CA ARG A 141 4.36 2.00 -1.67
C ARG A 141 2.94 2.51 -1.45
N LEU A 142 1.96 1.61 -1.30
CA LEU A 142 0.57 1.96 -1.04
C LEU A 142 0.44 2.65 0.33
N ALA A 143 1.04 2.11 1.38
CA ALA A 143 1.03 2.70 2.72
C ALA A 143 1.68 4.09 2.74
N HIS A 144 2.81 4.26 2.06
CA HIS A 144 3.45 5.57 1.90
C HIS A 144 2.56 6.57 1.17
N THR A 145 1.89 6.13 0.11
CA THR A 145 0.95 6.98 -0.64
C THR A 145 -0.25 7.38 0.22
N LEU A 146 -0.78 6.49 1.06
CA LEU A 146 -1.86 6.83 2.00
C LEU A 146 -1.42 7.87 3.03
N ARG A 147 -0.19 7.79 3.56
CA ARG A 147 0.35 8.83 4.44
C ARG A 147 0.47 10.17 3.72
N LYS A 148 0.89 10.18 2.45
CA LYS A 148 0.90 11.40 1.63
C LYS A 148 -0.51 11.96 1.42
N LEU A 149 -1.48 11.10 1.13
CA LEU A 149 -2.88 11.52 0.98
C LEU A 149 -3.40 12.14 2.28
N LEU A 150 -3.16 11.49 3.42
CA LEU A 150 -3.52 12.02 4.74
C LEU A 150 -2.88 13.39 5.01
N ALA A 151 -1.59 13.53 4.72
CA ALA A 151 -0.85 14.77 4.95
C ALA A 151 -1.31 15.93 4.05
N ARG A 152 -1.90 15.63 2.89
CA ARG A 152 -2.35 16.63 1.91
C ARG A 152 -3.85 16.85 1.88
N THR A 153 -4.63 16.10 2.64
CA THR A 153 -6.11 16.16 2.59
C THR A 153 -6.72 16.00 3.97
N CYS A 154 -7.72 15.11 4.13
CA CYS A 154 -8.38 14.81 5.40
C CYS A 154 -8.48 13.30 5.64
N PRO A 155 -8.65 12.85 6.90
CA PRO A 155 -8.77 11.43 7.23
C PRO A 155 -9.91 10.71 6.51
N ASP A 156 -11.03 11.39 6.26
CA ASP A 156 -12.18 10.79 5.55
C ASP A 156 -11.82 10.32 4.15
N LEU A 157 -11.00 11.06 3.40
CA LEU A 157 -10.60 10.65 2.05
C LEU A 157 -9.76 9.37 2.07
N VAL A 158 -8.90 9.19 3.09
CA VAL A 158 -8.21 7.92 3.32
C VAL A 158 -9.22 6.81 3.64
N GLY A 159 -10.21 7.10 4.48
CA GLY A 159 -11.30 6.18 4.80
C GLY A 159 -12.11 5.75 3.57
N TRP A 160 -12.42 6.68 2.66
CA TRP A 160 -13.12 6.39 1.42
C TRP A 160 -12.27 5.53 0.47
N TRP A 161 -10.97 5.79 0.38
CA TRP A 161 -10.05 4.95 -0.39
C TRP A 161 -9.97 3.52 0.15
N LEU A 162 -9.85 3.37 1.47
CA LEU A 162 -9.78 2.06 2.12
C LEU A 162 -11.03 1.22 1.84
N ARG A 163 -12.21 1.84 1.83
CA ARG A 163 -13.47 1.16 1.46
C ARG A 163 -13.52 0.82 -0.02
N ALA A 164 -13.11 1.74 -0.89
CA ALA A 164 -13.15 1.54 -2.33
C ALA A 164 -12.23 0.41 -2.82
N THR A 165 -11.22 0.07 -2.02
CA THR A 165 -10.20 -0.95 -2.31
C THR A 165 -10.29 -2.15 -1.38
N GLU A 166 -11.35 -2.28 -0.58
CA GLU A 166 -11.45 -3.32 0.45
C GLU A 166 -11.33 -4.73 -0.14
N GLU A 167 -12.13 -5.06 -1.16
CA GLU A 167 -12.12 -6.36 -1.83
C GLU A 167 -10.75 -6.67 -2.44
N LEU A 168 -10.17 -5.71 -3.17
CA LEU A 168 -8.84 -5.87 -3.79
C LEU A 168 -7.76 -6.14 -2.74
N ARG A 169 -7.76 -5.39 -1.64
CA ARG A 169 -6.76 -5.56 -0.59
C ARG A 169 -6.97 -6.86 0.20
N ALA A 170 -8.21 -7.30 0.38
CA ALA A 170 -8.50 -8.59 1.00
C ALA A 170 -7.99 -9.75 0.14
N GLU A 171 -8.20 -9.65 -1.17
CA GLU A 171 -7.70 -10.61 -2.17
C GLU A 171 -6.16 -10.62 -2.22
N TRP A 172 -5.52 -9.46 -2.38
CA TRP A 172 -4.07 -9.39 -2.63
C TRP A 172 -3.20 -9.59 -1.40
N PHE A 173 -3.71 -9.27 -0.21
CA PHE A 173 -2.93 -9.26 1.02
C PHE A 173 -3.49 -10.18 2.10
N GLU A 174 -4.44 -11.05 1.73
CA GLU A 174 -5.13 -12.00 2.62
C GLU A 174 -5.65 -11.34 3.91
N LEU A 175 -6.14 -10.10 3.79
CA LEU A 175 -6.65 -9.35 4.93
C LEU A 175 -8.06 -9.87 5.30
N PRO A 176 -8.36 -10.04 6.60
CA PRO A 176 -9.70 -10.40 7.03
C PRO A 176 -10.69 -9.31 6.59
N SER A 177 -11.81 -9.74 5.99
CA SER A 177 -12.89 -8.84 5.57
C SER A 177 -13.43 -8.10 6.79
N LEU A 178 -13.42 -6.78 6.77
CA LEU A 178 -14.01 -6.00 7.86
C LEU A 178 -15.53 -5.96 7.69
N PRO A 179 -16.30 -5.83 8.78
CA PRO A 179 -17.74 -5.67 8.68
C PRO A 179 -18.09 -4.39 7.90
N PRO A 180 -19.17 -4.41 7.09
CA PRO A 180 -19.54 -3.29 6.25
C PRO A 180 -19.81 -2.05 7.10
N SER A 181 -19.07 -0.97 6.82
CA SER A 181 -19.19 0.26 7.61
C SER A 181 -20.52 0.97 7.38
N GLN A 182 -21.24 1.23 8.47
CA GLN A 182 -22.57 1.86 8.52
C GLN A 182 -22.55 3.39 8.36
N VAL A 183 -21.88 3.93 7.32
CA VAL A 183 -21.97 5.38 7.06
C VAL A 183 -23.33 5.70 6.42
N PRO A 184 -24.12 6.64 6.97
CA PRO A 184 -25.50 6.95 6.52
C PRO A 184 -25.59 7.70 5.18
N ALA A 185 -24.58 7.58 4.31
CA ALA A 185 -24.59 8.22 2.99
C ALA A 185 -25.34 7.37 1.95
N SER A 186 -26.05 8.05 1.05
CA SER A 186 -26.70 7.42 -0.11
C SER A 186 -25.69 6.66 -0.98
N LYS A 187 -26.15 5.64 -1.71
CA LYS A 187 -25.31 4.85 -2.63
C LYS A 187 -24.56 5.74 -3.64
N LYS A 188 -25.24 6.73 -4.21
CA LYS A 188 -24.65 7.68 -5.18
C LYS A 188 -23.54 8.51 -4.54
N THR A 189 -23.81 9.12 -3.39
CA THR A 189 -22.82 9.94 -2.65
C THR A 189 -21.61 9.11 -2.26
N ARG A 190 -21.81 7.87 -1.81
CA ARG A 190 -20.74 6.95 -1.46
C ARG A 190 -19.83 6.66 -2.66
N SER A 191 -20.43 6.33 -3.80
CA SER A 191 -19.70 6.02 -5.03
C SER A 191 -18.86 7.20 -5.50
N VAL A 192 -19.40 8.42 -5.50
CA VAL A 192 -18.67 9.65 -5.85
C VAL A 192 -17.45 9.86 -4.94
N ARG A 193 -17.61 9.71 -3.62
CA ARG A 193 -16.52 9.89 -2.65
C ARG A 193 -15.42 8.84 -2.78
N MET A 194 -15.80 7.59 -3.06
CA MET A 194 -14.85 6.51 -3.34
C MET A 194 -14.00 6.82 -4.56
N HIS A 195 -14.62 7.26 -5.66
CA HIS A 195 -13.91 7.59 -6.90
C HIS A 195 -13.04 8.85 -6.77
N ASP A 196 -13.50 9.87 -6.05
CA ASP A 196 -12.67 11.04 -5.71
C ASP A 196 -11.40 10.62 -4.95
N ALA A 197 -11.57 9.81 -3.89
CA ALA A 197 -10.45 9.31 -3.10
C ALA A 197 -9.48 8.44 -3.92
N GLN A 198 -9.98 7.55 -4.78
CA GLN A 198 -9.16 6.73 -5.68
C GLN A 198 -8.40 7.58 -6.69
N PHE A 199 -9.04 8.59 -7.28
CA PHE A 199 -8.40 9.51 -8.20
C PHE A 199 -7.25 10.28 -7.54
N ARG A 200 -7.51 10.89 -6.38
CA ARG A 200 -6.49 11.65 -5.64
C ARG A 200 -5.33 10.75 -5.23
N PHE A 201 -5.63 9.54 -4.76
CA PHE A 201 -4.60 8.55 -4.45
C PHE A 201 -3.73 8.26 -5.67
N GLN A 202 -4.31 7.97 -6.84
CA GLN A 202 -3.54 7.65 -8.05
C GLN A 202 -2.68 8.82 -8.53
N CYS A 203 -3.16 10.06 -8.41
CA CYS A 203 -2.35 11.23 -8.71
C CYS A 203 -1.09 11.30 -7.83
N LEU A 204 -1.20 10.98 -6.54
CA LEU A 204 -0.06 10.94 -5.61
C LEU A 204 0.83 9.73 -5.84
N HIS A 205 0.23 8.56 -6.07
CA HIS A 205 0.92 7.30 -6.27
C HIS A 205 1.87 7.38 -7.48
N ARG A 206 1.38 8.00 -8.56
CA ARG A 206 2.13 8.23 -9.80
C ARG A 206 2.92 9.55 -9.82
N ALA A 207 3.07 10.20 -8.66
CA ALA A 207 3.81 11.45 -8.51
C ALA A 207 3.40 12.56 -9.51
N LEU A 208 2.12 12.62 -9.87
CA LEU A 208 1.61 13.62 -10.83
C LEU A 208 1.48 15.00 -10.20
N ILE A 209 1.33 15.09 -8.87
CA ILE A 209 1.19 16.36 -8.14
C ILE A 209 2.58 16.91 -7.78
N LEU A 210 3.02 17.89 -8.57
CA LEU A 210 4.27 18.61 -8.36
C LEU A 210 4.14 19.69 -7.26
N ASP A 211 5.18 19.81 -6.43
CA ASP A 211 5.28 20.87 -5.41
C ASP A 211 5.90 22.16 -5.95
N SER A 212 6.58 22.09 -7.10
CA SER A 212 7.25 23.24 -7.72
C SER A 212 6.27 24.35 -8.12
N SER A 213 6.69 25.60 -7.90
CA SER A 213 6.05 26.81 -8.43
C SER A 213 6.19 26.95 -9.95
N GLU A 214 7.06 26.16 -10.58
CA GLU A 214 7.22 26.12 -12.04
C GLU A 214 6.13 25.32 -12.75
N ALA A 215 5.26 24.63 -12.00
CA ALA A 215 4.10 23.97 -12.57
C ALA A 215 3.13 25.01 -13.19
N GLY A 216 2.56 24.70 -14.35
CA GLY A 216 1.60 25.57 -15.01
C GLY A 216 0.38 25.89 -14.13
N LEU A 217 -0.24 27.06 -14.34
CA LEU A 217 -1.38 27.54 -13.55
C LEU A 217 -2.53 26.52 -13.40
N PRO A 218 -2.92 25.74 -14.43
CA PRO A 218 -3.95 24.72 -14.27
C PRO A 218 -3.58 23.62 -13.25
N HIS A 219 -2.31 23.22 -13.23
CA HIS A 219 -1.79 22.24 -12.29
C HIS A 219 -1.83 22.77 -10.85
N LEU A 220 -1.36 24.01 -10.67
CA LEU A 220 -1.41 24.69 -9.37
C LEU A 220 -2.86 24.82 -8.87
N ALA A 221 -3.80 25.19 -9.75
CA ALA A 221 -5.21 25.33 -9.38
C ALA A 221 -5.80 23.99 -8.87
N VAL A 222 -5.49 22.86 -9.51
CA VAL A 222 -5.95 21.54 -9.03
C VAL A 222 -5.25 21.12 -7.75
N ARG A 223 -3.96 21.41 -7.61
CA ARG A 223 -3.22 21.16 -6.36
C ARG A 223 -3.88 21.89 -5.20
N GLU A 224 -4.14 23.20 -5.35
CA GLU A 224 -4.80 24.01 -4.34
C GLU A 224 -6.23 23.54 -4.07
N TRP A 225 -6.94 23.06 -5.09
CA TRP A 225 -8.31 22.61 -4.96
C TRP A 225 -8.47 21.26 -4.23
N LEU A 226 -7.65 20.26 -4.59
CA LEU A 226 -7.83 18.86 -4.20
C LEU A 226 -6.74 18.31 -3.27
N PHE A 227 -5.55 18.92 -3.23
CA PHE A 227 -4.37 18.38 -2.54
C PHE A 227 -3.82 19.34 -1.48
N GLN A 228 -4.73 20.06 -0.82
CA GLN A 228 -4.45 20.86 0.36
C GLN A 228 -5.25 20.35 1.54
N PRO A 229 -4.73 20.50 2.78
CA PRO A 229 -5.47 20.15 3.99
C PRO A 229 -6.87 20.78 3.97
N CYS A 230 -7.89 19.94 4.17
CA CYS A 230 -9.28 20.36 4.18
C CYS A 230 -9.97 19.90 5.46
N SER A 231 -11.12 20.49 5.79
CA SER A 231 -11.94 20.00 6.89
C SER A 231 -12.38 18.56 6.63
N ASN A 232 -12.60 17.80 7.71
CA ASN A 232 -13.13 16.44 7.61
C ASN A 232 -14.64 16.43 7.34
N VAL A 233 -15.08 17.27 6.40
CA VAL A 233 -16.47 17.51 6.04
C VAL A 233 -16.57 17.62 4.52
N PRO A 234 -17.52 16.93 3.86
CA PRO A 234 -17.78 17.07 2.43
C PRO A 234 -18.03 18.53 2.04
N SER A 235 -17.58 18.98 0.86
CA SER A 235 -17.11 18.21 -0.30
C SER A 235 -15.63 17.81 -0.30
N TYR A 236 -14.87 18.04 0.78
CA TYR A 236 -13.42 17.78 0.86
C TYR A 236 -12.59 18.53 -0.21
N GLN A 237 -13.06 19.72 -0.59
CA GLN A 237 -12.47 20.56 -1.63
C GLN A 237 -12.38 22.00 -1.10
N ARG A 238 -11.35 22.75 -1.52
CA ARG A 238 -11.25 24.19 -1.22
C ARG A 238 -12.18 25.00 -2.12
N SER A 239 -12.62 26.15 -1.63
CA SER A 239 -13.47 27.07 -2.40
C SER A 239 -12.69 27.74 -3.53
N GLU A 240 -13.39 28.28 -4.52
CA GLU A 240 -12.77 29.07 -5.59
C GLU A 240 -12.02 30.30 -5.05
N GLU A 241 -12.52 30.93 -3.99
CA GLU A 241 -11.89 32.09 -3.35
C GLU A 241 -10.54 31.72 -2.73
N ASP A 242 -10.49 30.59 -2.02
CA ASP A 242 -9.27 30.05 -1.42
C ASP A 242 -8.20 29.71 -2.46
N ILE A 243 -8.63 29.13 -3.58
CA ILE A 243 -7.74 28.77 -4.69
C ILE A 243 -7.20 30.06 -5.33
N ALA A 244 -8.07 31.03 -5.63
CA ALA A 244 -7.66 32.31 -6.21
C ALA A 244 -6.63 33.05 -5.35
N ALA A 245 -6.79 32.99 -4.03
CA ALA A 245 -5.87 33.60 -3.07
C ALA A 245 -4.50 32.90 -3.02
N ALA A 246 -4.47 31.59 -3.21
CA ALA A 246 -3.25 30.77 -3.17
C ALA A 246 -2.46 30.76 -4.49
N LEU A 247 -3.09 31.11 -5.62
CA LEU A 247 -2.41 31.19 -6.91
C LEU A 247 -1.44 32.38 -7.00
N PRO A 248 -0.39 32.30 -7.85
CA PRO A 248 0.57 33.38 -8.05
C PRO A 248 -0.12 34.71 -8.39
N PRO A 249 0.46 35.88 -8.02
CA PRO A 249 -0.14 37.19 -8.29
C PRO A 249 -0.46 37.46 -9.76
N THR A 250 0.25 36.81 -10.68
CA THR A 250 0.06 36.90 -12.14
C THR A 250 -1.12 36.07 -12.65
N ALA A 251 -1.70 35.20 -11.82
CA ALA A 251 -2.81 34.33 -12.21
C ALA A 251 -4.15 35.07 -12.18
N PRO A 252 -5.10 34.72 -13.06
CA PRO A 252 -6.44 35.28 -13.02
C PRO A 252 -7.18 34.84 -11.75
N ARG A 253 -7.83 35.79 -11.07
CA ARG A 253 -8.49 35.59 -9.77
C ARG A 253 -10.01 35.55 -9.83
N ASP A 254 -10.60 35.84 -10.98
CA ASP A 254 -12.05 35.76 -11.13
C ASP A 254 -12.51 34.30 -11.11
N ARG A 255 -13.72 34.09 -10.56
CA ARG A 255 -14.28 32.76 -10.36
C ARG A 255 -14.33 31.91 -11.64
N ARG A 256 -14.62 32.52 -12.80
CA ARG A 256 -14.71 31.79 -14.08
C ARG A 256 -13.35 31.31 -14.54
N SER A 257 -12.32 32.15 -14.42
CA SER A 257 -10.96 31.76 -14.74
C SER A 257 -10.42 30.68 -13.82
N VAL A 258 -10.69 30.76 -12.51
CA VAL A 258 -10.31 29.70 -11.56
C VAL A 258 -11.01 28.38 -11.89
N GLN A 259 -12.31 28.43 -12.20
CA GLN A 259 -13.08 27.26 -12.65
C GLN A 259 -12.47 26.64 -13.91
N ARG A 260 -12.09 27.46 -14.90
CA ARG A 260 -11.42 27.01 -16.12
C ARG A 260 -10.07 26.36 -15.81
N LEU A 261 -9.22 26.99 -15.00
CA LEU A 261 -7.90 26.45 -14.63
C LEU A 261 -8.01 25.09 -13.91
N ARG A 262 -8.92 24.96 -12.95
CA ARG A 262 -9.17 23.67 -12.26
C ARG A 262 -9.57 22.59 -13.24
N ARG A 263 -10.47 22.92 -14.17
CA ARG A 263 -10.95 21.99 -15.18
C ARG A 263 -9.84 21.57 -16.13
N GLU A 264 -9.09 22.51 -16.69
CA GLU A 264 -7.94 22.22 -17.56
C GLU A 264 -6.90 21.34 -16.86
N GLY A 265 -6.55 21.67 -15.60
CA GLY A 265 -5.60 20.87 -14.83
C GLY A 265 -6.11 19.45 -14.58
N LEU A 266 -7.40 19.32 -14.28
CA LEU A 266 -8.02 18.03 -14.00
C LEU A 266 -8.11 17.18 -15.27
N GLU A 267 -8.47 17.78 -16.40
CA GLU A 267 -8.47 17.12 -17.71
C GLU A 267 -7.08 16.61 -18.08
N VAL A 268 -6.01 17.37 -17.79
CA VAL A 268 -4.62 16.93 -17.98
C VAL A 268 -4.28 15.74 -17.08
N LEU A 269 -4.59 15.79 -15.79
CA LEU A 269 -4.30 14.69 -14.85
C LEU A 269 -5.07 13.41 -15.21
N LEU A 270 -6.37 13.53 -15.47
CA LEU A 270 -7.20 12.40 -15.91
C LEU A 270 -6.74 11.87 -17.26
N GLY A 271 -6.39 12.75 -18.20
CA GLY A 271 -5.87 12.35 -19.51
C GLY A 271 -4.58 11.54 -19.40
N ARG A 272 -3.68 11.90 -18.47
CA ARG A 272 -2.46 11.12 -18.17
C ARG A 272 -2.80 9.76 -17.57
N LEU A 273 -3.65 9.72 -16.54
CA LEU A 273 -4.03 8.47 -15.88
C LEU A 273 -4.76 7.51 -16.84
N LEU A 274 -5.71 8.01 -17.63
CA LEU A 274 -6.43 7.23 -18.65
C LEU A 274 -5.48 6.74 -19.74
N LYS A 275 -4.53 7.57 -20.20
CA LYS A 275 -3.52 7.13 -21.17
C LYS A 275 -2.70 5.97 -20.62
N THR A 276 -2.26 6.05 -19.36
CA THR A 276 -1.53 4.96 -18.70
C THR A 276 -2.41 3.72 -18.52
N ALA A 277 -3.68 3.89 -18.12
CA ALA A 277 -4.59 2.76 -17.94
C ALA A 277 -4.88 2.02 -19.26
N LEU A 278 -5.05 2.76 -20.35
CA LEU A 278 -5.29 2.21 -21.68
C LEU A 278 -4.06 1.53 -22.30
N ALA A 279 -2.85 1.86 -21.83
CA ALA A 279 -1.64 1.16 -22.25
C ALA A 279 -1.58 -0.28 -21.71
N GLY A 280 -2.42 -0.62 -20.73
CA GLY A 280 -2.41 -1.93 -20.07
C GLY A 280 -1.37 -2.00 -18.94
N PRO A 281 -1.20 -3.18 -18.33
CA PRO A 281 -0.13 -3.41 -17.36
C PRO A 281 1.23 -3.40 -18.05
N ASP A 282 2.24 -2.84 -17.38
CA ASP A 282 3.61 -2.74 -17.93
C ASP A 282 4.29 -4.11 -18.11
N SER A 283 3.80 -5.13 -17.40
CA SER A 283 4.23 -6.52 -17.51
C SER A 283 3.12 -7.47 -17.06
N GLU A 284 3.23 -8.77 -17.37
CA GLU A 284 2.32 -9.80 -16.85
C GLU A 284 2.58 -10.15 -15.37
N GLN A 285 3.52 -9.47 -14.71
CA GLN A 285 3.80 -9.71 -13.30
C GLN A 285 2.61 -9.28 -12.43
N ALA A 286 2.34 -10.05 -11.37
CA ALA A 286 1.22 -9.84 -10.47
C ALA A 286 1.13 -8.40 -9.94
N VAL A 287 2.25 -7.80 -9.54
CA VAL A 287 2.28 -6.41 -9.02
C VAL A 287 1.91 -5.37 -10.07
N ALA A 288 2.37 -5.53 -11.31
CA ALA A 288 1.99 -4.63 -12.41
C ALA A 288 0.48 -4.71 -12.68
N LEU A 289 -0.09 -5.92 -12.60
CA LEU A 289 -1.54 -6.15 -12.72
C LEU A 289 -2.31 -5.52 -11.55
N MET A 290 -1.84 -5.65 -10.31
CA MET A 290 -2.45 -5.02 -9.14
C MET A 290 -2.44 -3.48 -9.24
N GLU A 291 -1.31 -2.88 -9.63
CA GLU A 291 -1.19 -1.44 -9.80
C GLU A 291 -2.05 -0.92 -10.96
N TRP A 292 -2.16 -1.69 -12.04
CA TRP A 292 -3.05 -1.39 -13.14
C TRP A 292 -4.52 -1.47 -12.71
N GLU A 293 -4.91 -2.46 -11.92
CA GLU A 293 -6.29 -2.59 -11.42
C GLU A 293 -6.67 -1.42 -10.48
N LEU A 294 -5.77 -1.01 -9.59
CA LEU A 294 -5.98 0.21 -8.78
C LEU A 294 -6.13 1.46 -9.64
N LEU A 295 -5.36 1.57 -10.73
CA LEU A 295 -5.44 2.71 -11.64
C LEU A 295 -6.79 2.71 -12.36
N ARG A 296 -7.16 1.58 -12.95
CA ARG A 296 -8.37 1.42 -13.75
C ARG A 296 -9.62 1.81 -12.96
N ARG A 297 -9.74 1.35 -11.71
CA ARG A 297 -10.86 1.71 -10.82
C ARG A 297 -10.90 3.20 -10.45
N ALA A 298 -9.76 3.90 -10.52
CA ALA A 298 -9.68 5.32 -10.22
C ALA A 298 -10.11 6.23 -11.40
N VAL A 299 -10.15 5.72 -12.63
CA VAL A 299 -10.46 6.50 -13.85
C VAL A 299 -11.70 5.98 -14.59
N THR A 300 -12.84 6.00 -13.92
CA THR A 300 -14.12 5.54 -14.49
C THR A 300 -15.00 6.73 -14.90
N LYS A 301 -16.15 6.42 -15.52
CA LYS A 301 -17.21 7.43 -15.77
C LYS A 301 -17.65 8.11 -14.47
N THR A 302 -17.70 7.38 -13.36
CA THR A 302 -18.06 7.95 -12.05
C THR A 302 -17.01 8.94 -11.57
N THR A 303 -15.73 8.73 -11.88
CA THR A 303 -14.68 9.72 -11.62
C THR A 303 -14.95 11.02 -12.39
N LEU A 304 -15.38 10.94 -13.65
CA LEU A 304 -15.76 12.12 -14.43
C LEU A 304 -16.96 12.84 -13.81
N THR A 305 -17.98 12.11 -13.39
CA THR A 305 -19.15 12.66 -12.68
C THR A 305 -18.75 13.28 -11.34
N ALA A 306 -17.80 12.70 -10.60
CA ALA A 306 -17.33 13.22 -9.31
C ALA A 306 -16.73 14.63 -9.43
N PHE A 307 -16.24 14.98 -10.63
CA PHE A 307 -15.66 16.29 -10.91
C PHE A 307 -16.43 17.10 -11.97
N ASN A 308 -17.66 16.72 -12.29
CA ASN A 308 -18.53 17.40 -13.26
C ASN A 308 -17.90 17.56 -14.66
N LEU A 309 -17.24 16.51 -15.16
CA LEU A 309 -16.63 16.48 -16.51
C LEU A 309 -17.43 15.67 -17.54
N ASP A 310 -18.54 15.05 -17.13
CA ASP A 310 -19.37 14.16 -17.95
C ASP A 310 -20.35 14.90 -18.87
N GLU A 311 -20.74 16.13 -18.54
CA GLU A 311 -21.68 16.96 -19.30
C GLU A 311 -20.98 17.80 -20.38
N GLY A 312 -20.58 17.16 -21.49
CA GLY A 312 -20.12 17.83 -22.72
C GLY A 312 -18.76 18.54 -22.62
N ALA A 313 -18.16 18.51 -21.43
CA ALA A 313 -16.94 19.22 -21.11
C ALA A 313 -15.68 18.59 -21.71
N ALA A 314 -15.59 17.26 -21.66
CA ALA A 314 -14.42 16.51 -22.10
C ALA A 314 -14.85 15.20 -22.78
N PRO A 315 -15.47 15.27 -23.98
CA PRO A 315 -16.00 14.09 -24.67
C PRO A 315 -14.92 13.02 -24.94
N GLU A 316 -13.69 13.45 -25.18
CA GLU A 316 -12.54 12.55 -25.37
C GLU A 316 -12.17 11.77 -24.10
N LEU A 317 -12.27 12.38 -22.91
CA LEU A 317 -12.02 11.66 -21.65
C LEU A 317 -13.10 10.63 -21.36
N ARG A 318 -14.37 10.98 -21.66
CA ARG A 318 -15.49 10.05 -21.55
C ARG A 318 -15.31 8.85 -22.47
N LYS A 319 -14.99 9.09 -23.74
CA LYS A 319 -14.73 8.02 -24.72
C LYS A 319 -13.59 7.11 -24.25
N LYS A 320 -12.51 7.67 -23.73
CA LYS A 320 -11.39 6.89 -23.16
C LYS A 320 -11.78 6.05 -21.94
N ALA A 321 -12.61 6.59 -21.05
CA ALA A 321 -13.11 5.84 -19.89
C ALA A 321 -14.04 4.69 -20.31
N GLU A 322 -14.90 4.91 -21.33
CA GLU A 322 -15.77 3.87 -21.90
C GLU A 322 -14.96 2.78 -22.64
N GLN A 323 -13.90 3.17 -23.34
CA GLN A 323 -12.94 2.24 -23.96
C GLN A 323 -12.23 1.38 -22.90
N LEU A 324 -11.79 1.98 -21.80
CA LEU A 324 -11.13 1.26 -20.71
C LEU A 324 -12.06 0.23 -20.04
N ASP A 325 -13.34 0.57 -19.85
CA ASP A 325 -14.35 -0.36 -19.33
C ASP A 325 -14.57 -1.56 -20.28
N THR A 326 -14.54 -1.31 -21.59
CA THR A 326 -14.64 -2.37 -22.61
C THR A 326 -13.41 -3.30 -22.58
N LEU A 327 -12.21 -2.73 -22.48
CA LEU A 327 -10.96 -3.48 -22.38
C LEU A 327 -10.91 -4.34 -21.10
N ALA A 328 -11.40 -3.80 -19.98
CA ALA A 328 -11.47 -4.54 -18.72
C ALA A 328 -12.34 -5.79 -18.83
N LYS A 329 -13.54 -5.66 -19.41
CA LYS A 329 -14.45 -6.79 -19.61
C LYS A 329 -13.86 -7.85 -20.54
N ALA A 330 -13.10 -7.43 -21.57
CA ALA A 330 -12.43 -8.37 -22.45
C ALA A 330 -11.35 -9.19 -21.72
N LEU A 331 -10.63 -8.58 -20.77
CA LEU A 331 -9.60 -9.26 -19.97
C LEU A 331 -10.19 -10.18 -18.89
N GLU A 332 -11.36 -9.85 -18.34
CA GLU A 332 -12.09 -10.69 -17.38
C GLU A 332 -12.65 -11.97 -18.00
N VAL A 333 -12.89 -12.02 -19.32
CA VAL A 333 -13.36 -13.23 -20.03
C VAL A 333 -12.24 -14.24 -20.31
N VAL A 334 -10.98 -13.81 -20.18
CA VAL A 334 -9.79 -14.63 -20.47
C VAL A 334 -9.19 -15.26 -19.20
N ARG A 335 -9.62 -14.80 -18.02
CA ARG A 335 -9.29 -15.39 -16.70
C ARG A 335 -10.42 -16.31 -16.25
#